data_AF-A0A8C7DGY2-F1
#
_entry.id   AF-A0A8C7DGY2-F1
#
_cell.length_a   1.000
_cell.length_b   1.000
_cell.length_c   1.000
_cell.angle_alpha   90.00
_cell.angle_beta   90.00
_cell.angle_gamma   90.00
#
_symmetry.space_group_name_H-M   'P 1'
#
loop_
_entity.id
_entity.type
_entity.pdbx_description
1 polymer ?
#
loop_
_entity_poly.entity_id
_entity_poly.type
_entity_poly.pdbx_seq_one_letter_code
_entity_poly.pdbx_strand_id
1 'polypeptide(L)'
;MTTFPGTKTYLQQVYLTGHPQKLVLNLPTWLNKGDIRPRSHGKMIVLAIAECSKDISSMMVTLAPQAYQLRIDPCNFKLLCHCIFVTLAAHMGDEFNPVAHAAIDKYFSVFAALLAEKYR
;
A
#
# COMPACT_ATOMS: atom_id res chain seq x y z
N MET A 1 -7.54 11.38 24.01
CA MET A 1 -8.50 10.80 23.05
C MET A 1 -8.62 11.74 21.86
N THR A 2 -7.66 11.67 20.92
CA THR A 2 -7.66 12.50 19.70
C THR A 2 -8.34 11.72 18.59
N THR A 3 -9.63 11.97 18.38
CA THR A 3 -10.37 11.50 17.21
C THR A 3 -9.75 12.12 15.96
N PHE A 4 -9.04 11.30 15.17
CA PHE A 4 -8.64 11.67 13.82
C PHE A 4 -9.88 11.99 13.00
N PRO A 5 -10.01 13.21 12.43
CA PRO A 5 -11.09 13.53 11.53
C PRO A 5 -10.87 12.74 10.24
N GLY A 6 -11.53 11.58 10.15
CA GLY A 6 -11.64 10.71 8.98
C GLY A 6 -10.37 10.58 8.15
N THR A 7 -9.62 9.49 8.32
CA THR A 7 -8.49 9.03 7.48
C THR A 7 -8.67 9.19 5.95
N LYS A 8 -9.90 9.39 5.48
CA LYS A 8 -10.29 9.67 4.10
C LYS A 8 -9.87 11.06 3.57
N THR A 9 -9.68 12.08 4.41
CA THR A 9 -9.22 13.43 3.96
C THR A 9 -7.71 13.49 3.83
N TYR A 10 -6.97 12.81 4.71
CA TYR A 10 -5.51 12.82 4.70
C TYR A 10 -4.91 12.22 3.43
N LEU A 11 -5.46 11.09 2.96
CA LEU A 11 -5.01 10.43 1.73
C LEU A 11 -5.27 11.28 0.48
N GLN A 12 -6.44 11.93 0.43
CA GLN A 12 -6.76 12.84 -0.67
C GLN A 12 -5.83 14.06 -0.64
N GLN A 13 -5.54 14.60 0.54
CA GLN A 13 -4.68 15.77 0.68
C GLN A 13 -3.22 15.48 0.33
N VAL A 14 -2.63 14.37 0.80
CA VAL A 14 -1.26 13.95 0.48
C VAL A 14 -1.09 13.62 -1.01
N TYR A 15 -2.10 12.99 -1.63
CA TYR A 15 -2.07 12.72 -3.07
C TYR A 15 -2.10 14.01 -3.91
N LEU A 16 -2.89 15.00 -3.48
CA LEU A 16 -3.03 16.29 -4.16
C LEU A 16 -1.81 17.19 -3.97
N THR A 17 -1.13 17.16 -2.82
CA THR A 17 0.09 17.96 -2.57
C THR A 17 1.36 17.31 -3.12
N GLY A 18 1.45 15.97 -3.16
CA GLY A 18 2.65 15.25 -3.63
C GLY A 18 2.78 15.14 -5.16
N HIS A 19 1.68 15.27 -5.91
CA HIS A 19 1.67 15.07 -7.37
C HIS A 19 0.75 16.09 -8.10
N PRO A 20 1.13 17.38 -8.17
CA PRO A 20 0.32 18.43 -8.79
C PRO A 20 0.06 18.19 -10.30
N GLN A 21 0.89 17.39 -10.98
CA GLN A 21 0.79 17.06 -12.40
C GLN A 21 -0.43 16.16 -12.73
N LYS A 22 -1.02 15.47 -11.73
CA LYS A 22 -2.17 14.57 -11.93
C LYS A 22 -3.54 15.25 -11.73
N LEU A 23 -3.57 16.56 -11.46
CA LEU A 23 -4.80 17.33 -11.30
C LEU A 23 -5.70 17.35 -12.55
N VAL A 24 -5.17 17.01 -13.73
CA VAL A 24 -5.90 17.06 -15.01
C VAL A 24 -6.30 15.66 -15.52
N LEU A 25 -5.74 14.58 -14.96
CA LEU A 25 -5.94 13.21 -15.47
C LEU A 25 -6.15 12.21 -14.33
N ASN A 26 -7.41 11.79 -14.18
CA ASN A 26 -7.83 10.55 -13.51
C ASN A 26 -7.32 10.38 -12.07
N LEU A 27 -8.12 10.87 -11.13
CA LEU A 27 -8.10 10.35 -9.76
C LEU A 27 -8.20 8.81 -9.84
N PRO A 28 -7.30 8.05 -9.21
CA PRO A 28 -7.39 6.60 -9.25
C PRO A 28 -8.75 6.17 -8.72
N THR A 29 -9.41 5.25 -9.43
CA THR A 29 -10.78 4.78 -9.11
C THR A 29 -10.92 4.30 -7.66
N TRP A 30 -9.81 3.94 -7.01
CA TRP A 30 -9.75 3.58 -5.60
C TRP A 30 -9.99 4.71 -4.58
N LEU A 31 -10.03 5.97 -5.02
CA LEU A 31 -10.29 7.12 -4.15
C LEU A 31 -11.77 7.58 -4.16
N ASN A 32 -12.63 6.99 -5.00
CA ASN A 32 -14.04 7.40 -5.12
C ASN A 32 -14.88 6.87 -3.93
N LYS A 33 -15.48 7.80 -3.17
CA LYS A 33 -16.34 7.48 -2.01
C LYS A 33 -17.65 6.86 -2.51
N GLY A 34 -17.74 5.53 -2.48
CA GLY A 34 -18.96 4.78 -2.82
C GLY A 34 -18.72 3.57 -3.72
N ASP A 35 -17.53 3.42 -4.28
CA ASP A 35 -17.17 2.28 -5.10
C ASP A 35 -16.77 1.08 -4.21
N ILE A 36 -17.29 -0.11 -4.52
CA ILE A 36 -17.03 -1.37 -3.80
C ILE A 36 -15.75 -2.04 -4.33
N ARG A 37 -15.41 -1.76 -5.60
CA ARG A 37 -14.24 -2.32 -6.31
C ARG A 37 -12.89 -1.96 -5.65
N PRO A 38 -12.67 -0.74 -5.13
CA PRO A 38 -11.47 -0.39 -4.38
C PRO A 38 -11.31 -1.22 -3.11
N ARG A 39 -12.43 -1.55 -2.46
CA ARG A 39 -12.46 -2.29 -1.20
C ARG A 39 -12.16 -3.76 -1.43
N SER A 40 -12.71 -4.35 -2.50
CA SER A 40 -12.39 -5.73 -2.89
C SER A 40 -10.95 -5.86 -3.38
N HIS A 41 -10.47 -4.90 -4.18
CA HIS A 41 -9.10 -4.90 -4.67
C HIS A 41 -8.07 -4.67 -3.54
N GLY A 42 -8.34 -3.71 -2.66
CA GLY A 42 -7.52 -3.48 -1.45
C GLY A 42 -7.44 -4.71 -0.55
N LYS A 43 -8.54 -5.49 -0.43
CA LYS A 43 -8.53 -6.77 0.29
C LYS A 43 -7.56 -7.77 -0.33
N MET A 44 -7.50 -7.88 -1.66
CA MET A 44 -6.54 -8.78 -2.34
C MET A 44 -5.09 -8.36 -2.06
N ILE A 45 -4.79 -7.06 -2.10
CA ILE A 45 -3.45 -6.53 -1.83
C ILE A 45 -3.03 -6.85 -0.38
N VAL A 46 -3.90 -6.59 0.59
CA VAL A 46 -3.59 -6.84 2.01
C VAL A 46 -3.43 -8.34 2.29
N LEU A 47 -4.25 -9.20 1.65
CA LEU A 47 -4.08 -10.65 1.77
C LEU A 47 -2.77 -11.14 1.17
N ALA A 48 -2.35 -10.59 0.02
CA ALA A 48 -1.07 -10.93 -0.59
C ALA A 48 0.12 -10.58 0.32
N ILE A 49 0.08 -9.39 0.93
CA ILE A 49 1.08 -8.94 1.91
C ILE A 49 1.07 -9.88 3.13
N ALA A 50 -0.10 -10.18 3.68
CA ALA A 50 -0.21 -11.06 4.84
C ALA A 50 0.34 -12.46 4.53
N GLU A 51 0.04 -13.03 3.36
CA GLU A 51 0.56 -14.34 2.97
C GLU A 51 2.08 -14.33 2.81
N CYS A 52 2.62 -13.29 2.15
CA CYS A 52 4.07 -13.12 1.98
C CYS A 52 4.81 -12.84 3.29
N SER A 53 4.12 -12.34 4.33
CA SER A 53 4.72 -12.10 5.65
C SER A 53 4.92 -13.38 6.47
N LYS A 54 4.22 -14.47 6.16
CA LYS A 54 4.35 -15.76 6.87
C LYS A 54 5.68 -16.44 6.58
N ASP A 55 6.16 -16.31 5.35
CA ASP A 55 7.47 -16.81 4.93
C ASP A 55 8.11 -15.86 3.91
N ILE A 56 9.02 -15.03 4.42
CA ILE A 56 9.77 -14.04 3.64
C ILE A 56 10.72 -14.74 2.64
N SER A 57 11.19 -15.95 2.95
CA SER A 57 12.15 -16.68 2.12
C SER A 57 11.51 -17.22 0.84
N SER A 58 10.23 -17.60 0.91
CA SER A 58 9.45 -18.07 -0.24
C SER A 58 8.60 -16.97 -0.90
N MET A 59 8.81 -15.70 -0.53
CA MET A 59 8.00 -14.57 -1.00
C MET A 59 7.89 -14.49 -2.53
N MET A 60 8.96 -14.80 -3.27
CA MET A 60 8.93 -14.82 -4.75
C MET A 60 7.93 -15.84 -5.29
N VAL A 61 7.87 -17.04 -4.70
CA VAL A 61 6.96 -18.12 -5.12
C VAL A 61 5.52 -17.76 -4.77
N THR A 62 5.30 -17.22 -3.57
CA THR A 62 3.99 -16.81 -3.06
C THR A 62 3.40 -15.63 -3.84
N LEU A 63 4.25 -14.70 -4.27
CA LEU A 63 3.85 -13.48 -4.96
C LEU A 63 3.66 -13.66 -6.48
N ALA A 64 4.36 -14.61 -7.10
CA ALA A 64 4.28 -14.88 -8.53
C ALA A 64 2.85 -15.05 -9.09
N PRO A 65 1.95 -15.86 -8.49
CA PRO A 65 0.58 -16.00 -9.00
C PRO A 65 -0.29 -14.76 -8.72
N GLN A 66 0.03 -13.99 -7.68
CA GLN A 66 -0.77 -12.84 -7.26
C GLN A 66 -0.39 -11.55 -8.00
N ALA A 67 0.86 -11.41 -8.45
CA ALA A 67 1.38 -10.22 -9.13
C ALA A 67 0.50 -9.77 -10.31
N TYR A 68 0.07 -10.72 -11.17
CA TYR A 68 -0.81 -10.44 -12.31
C TYR A 68 -2.23 -10.01 -11.92
N GLN A 69 -2.71 -10.46 -10.76
CA GLN A 69 -4.04 -10.11 -10.26
C GLN A 69 -4.05 -8.75 -9.56
N LEU A 70 -2.92 -8.38 -8.95
CA LEU A 70 -2.78 -7.11 -8.22
C LEU A 70 -2.73 -5.91 -9.17
N ARG A 71 -2.21 -6.05 -10.40
CA ARG A 71 -2.19 -4.98 -11.43
C ARG A 71 -1.68 -3.61 -10.91
N ILE A 72 -0.80 -3.63 -9.93
CA ILE A 72 -0.20 -2.42 -9.36
C ILE A 72 0.95 -1.98 -10.26
N ASP A 73 0.83 -0.80 -10.88
CA ASP A 73 1.94 -0.17 -11.57
C ASP A 73 3.10 0.10 -10.60
N PRO A 74 4.34 -0.33 -10.92
CA PRO A 74 5.53 -0.07 -10.09
C PRO A 74 5.69 1.40 -9.67
N CYS A 75 5.26 2.36 -10.50
CA CYS A 75 5.33 3.79 -10.20
C CYS A 75 4.42 4.21 -9.03
N ASN A 76 3.34 3.46 -8.78
CA ASN A 76 2.39 3.74 -7.71
C ASN A 76 2.73 3.00 -6.40
N PHE A 77 3.73 2.10 -6.40
CA PHE A 77 4.05 1.28 -5.23
C PHE A 77 4.55 2.11 -4.04
N LYS A 78 5.33 3.17 -4.29
CA LYS A 78 5.80 4.10 -3.25
C LYS A 78 4.65 4.77 -2.50
N LEU A 79 3.61 5.16 -3.22
CA LEU A 79 2.41 5.76 -2.63
C LEU A 79 1.65 4.73 -1.79
N LEU A 80 1.51 3.50 -2.29
CA LEU A 80 0.87 2.42 -1.55
C LEU A 80 1.59 2.13 -0.22
N CYS A 81 2.93 2.02 -0.24
CA CYS A 81 3.73 1.82 0.97
C CYS A 81 3.51 2.95 1.97
N HIS A 82 3.57 4.22 1.52
CA HIS A 82 3.34 5.36 2.40
C HIS A 82 1.95 5.32 3.06
N CYS A 83 0.90 4.99 2.30
CA CYS A 83 -0.45 4.86 2.83
C CYS A 83 -0.55 3.74 3.89
N ILE A 84 0.12 2.61 3.67
CA ILE A 84 0.16 1.50 4.63
C ILE A 84 0.91 1.92 5.89
N PHE A 85 2.04 2.61 5.77
CA PHE A 85 2.80 3.10 6.92
C PHE A 85 2.00 4.06 7.80
N VAL A 86 1.32 5.05 7.18
CA VAL A 86 0.44 5.97 7.92
C VAL A 86 -0.69 5.21 8.61
N THR A 87 -1.23 4.18 7.95
CA THR A 87 -2.29 3.35 8.53
C THR A 87 -1.76 2.53 9.71
N LEU A 88 -0.59 1.89 9.58
CA LEU A 88 0.02 1.11 10.66
C LEU A 88 0.37 2.00 11.85
N ALA A 89 1.00 3.16 11.61
CA ALA A 89 1.31 4.13 12.65
C ALA A 89 0.05 4.59 13.41
N ALA A 90 -1.06 4.81 12.70
CA ALA A 90 -2.32 5.22 13.30
C ALA A 90 -3.01 4.12 14.14
N HIS A 91 -2.77 2.82 13.85
CA HIS A 91 -3.45 1.70 14.53
C HIS A 91 -2.57 1.01 15.58
N MET A 92 -1.25 0.99 15.40
CA MET A 92 -0.32 0.29 16.29
C MET A 92 0.16 1.16 17.46
N GLY A 93 0.02 2.49 17.39
CA GLY A 93 0.41 3.39 18.48
C GLY A 93 1.86 3.18 18.91
N ASP A 94 2.05 2.82 20.18
CA ASP A 94 3.39 2.62 20.80
C ASP A 94 4.15 1.40 20.26
N GLU A 95 3.46 0.43 19.63
CA GLU A 95 4.11 -0.72 19.01
C GLU A 95 4.83 -0.36 17.70
N PHE A 96 4.49 0.80 17.11
CA PHE A 96 5.16 1.34 15.93
C PHE A 96 6.47 2.04 16.29
N ASN A 97 7.39 1.30 16.89
CA ASN A 97 8.71 1.79 17.23
C ASN A 97 9.64 1.88 15.99
N PRO A 98 10.78 2.58 16.07
CA PRO A 98 11.69 2.74 14.93
C PRO A 98 12.21 1.42 14.35
N VAL A 99 12.34 0.37 15.18
CA VAL A 99 12.78 -0.96 14.74
C VAL A 99 11.69 -1.64 13.91
N ALA A 100 10.44 -1.58 14.36
CA ALA A 100 9.28 -2.07 13.63
C ALA A 100 9.12 -1.33 12.29
N HIS A 101 9.26 0.01 12.30
CA HIS A 101 9.22 0.81 11.08
C HIS A 101 10.29 0.36 10.07
N ALA A 102 11.55 0.22 10.50
CA ALA A 102 12.64 -0.23 9.64
C ALA A 102 12.45 -1.66 9.11
N ALA A 103 11.91 -2.57 9.93
CA ALA A 103 11.60 -3.94 9.52
C ALA A 103 10.51 -3.97 8.43
N ILE A 104 9.44 -3.19 8.61
CA ILE A 104 8.34 -3.07 7.65
C ILE A 104 8.85 -2.44 6.34
N ASP A 105 9.72 -1.42 6.40
CA ASP A 105 10.30 -0.76 5.23
C ASP A 105 11.18 -1.70 4.40
N LYS A 106 12.01 -2.49 5.08
CA LYS A 106 12.82 -3.50 4.42
C LYS A 106 11.95 -4.58 3.77
N TYR A 107 10.89 -5.03 4.44
CA TYR A 107 9.93 -5.99 3.88
C TYR A 107 9.26 -5.44 2.61
N PHE A 108 8.74 -4.21 2.65
CA PHE A 108 8.07 -3.61 1.50
C PHE A 108 9.03 -3.32 0.34
N SER A 109 10.30 -3.02 0.62
CA SER A 109 11.33 -2.85 -0.42
C SER A 109 11.54 -4.14 -1.22
N VAL A 110 11.59 -5.30 -0.55
CA VAL A 110 11.70 -6.61 -1.21
C VAL A 110 10.43 -6.93 -1.99
N PHE A 111 9.26 -6.72 -1.38
CA PHE A 111 7.97 -6.95 -2.04
C PHE A 111 7.81 -6.10 -3.32
N ALA A 112 8.23 -4.82 -3.27
CA ALA A 112 8.24 -3.91 -4.42
C ALA A 112 9.12 -4.44 -5.56
N ALA A 113 10.33 -4.89 -5.22
CA ALA A 113 11.29 -5.40 -6.19
C ALA A 113 10.77 -6.66 -6.90
N LEU A 114 10.16 -7.59 -6.14
CA LEU A 114 9.58 -8.81 -6.69
C LEU A 114 8.35 -8.55 -7.57
N LEU A 115 7.52 -7.56 -7.23
CA LEU A 115 6.45 -7.13 -8.13
C LEU A 115 7.03 -6.54 -9.41
N ALA A 116 8.00 -5.64 -9.32
CA ALA A 116 8.61 -4.98 -10.47
C ALA A 116 9.32 -5.96 -11.42
N GLU A 117 9.90 -7.04 -10.90
CA GLU A 117 10.51 -8.11 -11.70
C GLU A 117 9.51 -8.78 -12.65
N LYS A 118 8.23 -8.88 -12.28
CA LYS A 118 7.17 -9.46 -13.12
C LYS A 118 6.59 -8.50 -14.16
N TYR A 119 6.95 -7.21 -14.11
CA TYR A 119 6.56 -6.20 -15.10
C TYR A 119 7.65 -5.91 -16.15
N ARG A 120 8.83 -6.53 -16.03
CA ARG A 120 9.88 -6.52 -17.05
C ARG A 120 9.63 -7.62 -18.07
#